data_AF-A0A9D6T936-F1
#
_entry.id   AF-A0A9D6T936-F1
#
_cell.length_a   1.000
_cell.length_b   1.000
_cell.length_c   1.000
_cell.angle_alpha   90.00
_cell.angle_beta   90.00
_cell.angle_gamma   90.00
#
_symmetry.space_group_name_H-M   'P 1'
#
loop_
_entity.id
_entity.type
_entity.pdbx_description
1 polymer ?
#
loop_
_entity_poly.entity_id
_entity_poly.type
_entity_poly.pdbx_seq_one_letter_code
_entity_poly.pdbx_strand_id
1 'polypeptide(L)'
;MVATLPILEEIGDVLHRPRIRKKYAIDEAKVESYLRLISGRASMVSVTGALKLCRDPDDDRILEAASAGSAEYLVTRDDDVKRDLDLIRQMDALASRC
;
A
#
# COMPACT_ATOMS: atom_id res chain seq x y z
N MET A 1 8.42 -5.47 4.23
CA MET A 1 7.27 -4.58 3.98
C MET A 1 7.62 -3.67 2.83
N VAL A 2 6.74 -3.51 1.86
CA VAL A 2 6.91 -2.61 0.71
C VAL A 2 6.05 -1.37 0.94
N ALA A 3 6.54 -0.19 0.58
CA ALA A 3 5.77 1.04 0.64
C ALA A 3 6.07 1.94 -0.56
N THR A 4 5.12 2.81 -0.90
CA THR A 4 5.26 3.83 -1.92
C THR A 4 5.10 5.21 -1.29
N LEU A 5 5.62 6.25 -1.93
CA LEU A 5 5.43 7.62 -1.42
C LEU A 5 3.94 8.00 -1.30
N PRO A 6 3.07 7.71 -2.29
CA PRO A 6 1.65 8.04 -2.18
C PRO A 6 0.93 7.37 -1.00
N ILE A 7 1.32 6.15 -0.61
CA ILE A 7 0.68 5.48 0.54
C ILE A 7 1.12 6.10 1.87
N LEU A 8 2.35 6.63 1.95
CA LEU A 8 2.80 7.38 3.11
C LEU A 8 2.08 8.73 3.22
N GLU A 9 1.84 9.39 2.09
CA GLU A 9 1.04 10.62 2.03
C GLU A 9 -0.40 10.37 2.52
N GLU A 10 -1.04 9.28 2.06
CA GLU A 10 -2.38 8.91 2.51
C GLU A 10 -2.43 8.63 4.02
N ILE A 11 -1.44 7.90 4.55
CA ILE A 11 -1.31 7.68 6.00
C ILE A 11 -1.17 9.02 6.71
N GLY A 12 -0.34 9.93 6.20
CA GLY A 12 -0.21 11.29 6.70
C GLY A 12 -1.56 11.99 6.76
N ASP A 13 -2.30 12.03 5.66
CA ASP A 13 -3.61 12.67 5.56
C ASP A 13 -4.62 12.08 6.55
N VAL A 14 -4.63 10.75 6.72
CA VAL A 14 -5.48 10.06 7.70
C VAL A 14 -5.14 10.47 9.11
N LEU A 15 -3.85 10.53 9.45
CA LEU A 15 -3.39 10.93 10.79
C LEU A 15 -3.68 12.39 11.09
N HIS A 16 -3.77 13.25 10.07
CA HIS A 16 -4.16 14.66 10.20
C HIS A 16 -5.66 14.86 10.46
N ARG A 17 -6.52 13.86 10.21
CA ARG A 17 -7.98 14.00 10.38
C ARG A 17 -8.32 14.39 11.83
N PRO A 18 -9.14 15.44 12.06
CA PRO A 18 -9.44 15.94 13.40
C PRO A 18 -9.94 14.88 14.39
N ARG A 19 -10.76 13.93 13.92
CA ARG A 19 -11.27 12.82 14.74
C ARG A 19 -10.15 11.89 15.23
N ILE A 20 -9.13 11.64 14.41
CA ILE A 20 -7.99 10.78 14.75
C ILE A 20 -7.06 11.51 15.70
N ARG A 21 -6.70 12.76 15.37
CA ARG A 21 -5.88 13.63 16.24
C ARG A 21 -6.47 13.80 17.62
N LYS A 22 -7.79 14.08 17.71
CA LYS A 22 -8.49 14.23 18.99
C LYS A 22 -8.55 12.91 19.77
N LYS A 23 -8.82 11.79 19.11
CA LYS A 23 -8.96 10.48 19.77
C LYS A 23 -7.65 9.95 20.35
N TYR A 24 -6.53 10.16 19.66
CA TYR A 24 -5.23 9.57 20.02
C TYR A 24 -4.17 10.60 20.43
N ALA A 25 -4.55 11.88 20.58
CA ALA A 25 -3.65 12.98 20.91
C ALA A 25 -2.41 13.03 19.98
N ILE A 26 -2.67 12.97 18.67
CA ILE A 26 -1.62 13.03 17.64
C ILE A 26 -1.34 14.49 17.28
N ASP A 27 -0.11 14.90 17.52
CA ASP A 27 0.47 16.17 17.07
C ASP A 27 1.35 15.94 15.84
N GLU A 28 1.84 17.04 15.26
CA GLU A 28 2.66 17.01 14.05
C GLU A 28 3.94 16.18 14.21
N ALA A 29 4.62 16.35 15.36
CA ALA A 29 5.85 15.63 15.65
C ALA A 29 5.64 14.11 15.68
N LYS A 30 4.49 13.64 16.20
CA LYS A 30 4.10 12.23 16.17
C LYS A 30 3.79 11.73 14.76
N VAL A 31 3.12 12.53 13.92
CA VAL A 31 2.86 12.15 12.52
C VAL A 31 4.19 11.95 11.80
N GLU A 32 5.08 12.95 11.87
CA GLU A 32 6.38 12.91 11.21
C GLU A 32 7.22 11.72 11.68
N SER A 33 7.30 11.49 12.98
CA SER A 33 8.05 10.36 13.53
C SER A 33 7.45 9.00 13.14
N TYR A 34 6.11 8.89 13.03
CA TYR A 34 5.46 7.70 12.49
C TYR A 34 5.82 7.45 11.02
N LEU A 35 5.71 8.47 10.18
CA LEU A 35 6.02 8.35 8.75
C LEU A 35 7.48 7.98 8.52
N ARG A 36 8.41 8.61 9.25
CA ARG A 36 9.85 8.25 9.24
C ARG A 36 10.11 6.83 9.70
N LEU A 37 9.38 6.35 10.71
CA LEU A 37 9.53 4.99 11.23
C LEU A 37 9.07 3.94 10.21
N ILE A 38 7.97 4.20 9.51
CA ILE A 38 7.44 3.33 8.47
C ILE A 38 8.40 3.32 7.27
N SER A 39 8.77 4.49 6.75
CA SER A 39 9.65 4.59 5.57
C SER A 39 11.04 4.00 5.83
N GLY A 40 11.61 4.20 7.02
CA GLY A 40 12.90 3.61 7.41
C GLY A 40 12.90 2.09 7.58
N ARG A 41 11.72 1.45 7.63
CA ARG A 41 11.56 -0.03 7.73
C ARG A 41 11.03 -0.66 6.44
N ALA A 42 10.52 0.15 5.52
CA ALA A 42 9.95 -0.32 4.26
C ALA A 42 11.01 -0.37 3.15
N SER A 43 10.85 -1.30 2.22
CA SER A 43 11.44 -1.15 0.89
C SER A 43 10.60 -0.15 0.11
N MET A 44 11.17 1.02 -0.18
CA MET A 44 10.48 2.06 -0.94
C MET A 44 10.53 1.73 -2.43
N VAL A 45 9.36 1.66 -3.06
CA VAL A 45 9.21 1.40 -4.49
C VAL A 45 8.39 2.50 -5.17
N SER A 46 8.65 2.70 -6.46
CA SER A 46 7.87 3.58 -7.31
C SER A 46 6.93 2.76 -8.19
N VAL A 47 5.70 3.23 -8.32
CA VAL A 47 4.69 2.66 -9.23
C VAL A 47 4.44 3.61 -10.38
N THR A 48 4.24 3.07 -11.58
CA THR A 48 3.99 3.84 -12.81
C THR A 48 2.50 4.03 -13.08
N GLY A 49 1.63 3.22 -12.45
CA GLY A 49 0.20 3.16 -12.73
C GLY A 49 -0.13 2.34 -13.98
N ALA A 50 0.85 1.62 -14.55
CA ALA A 50 0.67 0.82 -15.76
C ALA A 50 -0.09 -0.49 -15.51
N LEU A 51 -0.07 -0.99 -14.27
CA LEU A 51 -0.83 -2.18 -13.91
C LEU A 51 -2.33 -1.86 -13.87
N LYS A 52 -3.12 -2.70 -14.56
CA LYS A 52 -4.58 -2.60 -14.66
C LYS A 52 -5.18 -4.00 -14.60
N LEU A 53 -5.32 -4.53 -13.38
CA LEU A 53 -5.81 -5.88 -13.11
C LEU A 53 -7.08 -5.87 -12.27
N CYS A 54 -7.21 -4.92 -11.35
CA CYS A 54 -8.37 -4.78 -10.50
C CYS A 54 -9.52 -4.06 -11.22
N ARG A 55 -10.74 -4.29 -10.72
CA ARG A 55 -11.92 -3.53 -11.12
C ARG A 55 -11.90 -2.12 -10.54
N ASP A 56 -11.34 -1.97 -9.34
CA ASP A 56 -11.06 -0.69 -8.70
C ASP A 56 -9.62 -0.23 -9.02
N PRO A 57 -9.44 0.91 -9.72
CA PRO A 57 -8.13 1.45 -10.03
C PRO A 57 -7.26 1.79 -8.81
N ASP A 58 -7.85 1.97 -7.63
CA ASP A 58 -7.09 2.27 -6.41
C ASP A 58 -6.32 1.04 -5.91
N ASP A 59 -6.88 -0.17 -6.10
CA ASP A 59 -6.22 -1.43 -5.73
C ASP A 59 -5.05 -1.78 -6.65
N ASP A 60 -5.09 -1.36 -7.92
CA ASP A 60 -4.02 -1.62 -8.89
C ASP A 60 -2.67 -1.13 -8.40
N ARG A 61 -2.65 0.01 -7.68
CA ARG A 61 -1.42 0.63 -7.18
C ARG A 61 -0.78 -0.20 -6.08
N ILE A 62 -1.59 -0.89 -5.28
CA ILE A 62 -1.12 -1.79 -4.22
C ILE A 62 -0.50 -3.04 -4.84
N LEU A 63 -1.16 -3.60 -5.86
CA LEU A 63 -0.63 -4.76 -6.60
C LEU A 63 0.64 -4.43 -7.37
N GLU A 64 0.71 -3.26 -8.00
CA GLU A 64 1.91 -2.81 -8.71
C GLU A 64 3.07 -2.61 -7.73
N ALA A 65 2.80 -2.04 -6.55
CA ALA A 65 3.80 -1.92 -5.50
C ALA A 65 4.29 -3.30 -5.00
N ALA A 66 3.37 -4.24 -4.79
CA ALA A 66 3.71 -5.60 -4.39
C ALA A 66 4.60 -6.29 -5.43
N SER A 67 4.26 -6.18 -6.71
CA SER A 67 5.06 -6.72 -7.82
C SER A 67 6.43 -6.05 -7.93
N ALA A 68 6.47 -4.71 -7.96
CA ALA A 68 7.72 -3.94 -8.07
C ALA A 68 8.67 -4.16 -6.89
N GLY A 69 8.13 -4.42 -5.70
CA GLY A 69 8.90 -4.76 -4.50
C GLY A 69 9.14 -6.24 -4.29
N SER A 70 8.76 -7.10 -5.24
CA SER A 70 8.84 -8.57 -5.16
C SER A 70 8.29 -9.12 -3.84
N ALA A 71 7.14 -8.60 -3.41
CA ALA A 71 6.50 -9.00 -2.18
C ALA A 71 5.94 -10.42 -2.32
N GLU A 72 6.32 -11.31 -1.41
CA GLU A 72 5.84 -12.70 -1.37
C GLU A 72 4.38 -12.79 -0.88
N TYR A 73 3.94 -11.82 -0.07
CA TYR A 73 2.59 -11.81 0.51
C TYR A 73 1.94 -10.44 0.35
N LEU A 74 0.68 -10.46 -0.09
CA LEU A 74 -0.23 -9.32 0.00
C LEU A 74 -1.17 -9.53 1.19
N VAL A 75 -1.12 -8.62 2.17
CA VAL A 75 -1.98 -8.67 3.36
C VAL A 75 -3.02 -7.55 3.26
N THR A 76 -4.28 -7.92 3.08
CA THR A 76 -5.40 -6.96 2.97
C THR A 76 -6.62 -7.42 3.77
N ARG A 77 -7.43 -6.44 4.20
CA ARG A 77 -8.77 -6.69 4.77
C ARG A 77 -9.86 -6.74 3.70
N ASP A 78 -9.53 -6.39 2.47
CA ASP A 78 -10.45 -6.46 1.35
C ASP A 78 -10.76 -7.92 1.00
N ASP A 79 -12.02 -8.32 1.12
CA ASP A 79 -12.46 -9.67 0.81
C ASP A 79 -12.56 -9.91 -0.70
N ASP A 80 -12.75 -8.87 -1.51
CA ASP A 80 -12.85 -8.98 -2.96
C ASP A 80 -11.49 -9.36 -3.55
N VAL A 81 -10.41 -8.75 -3.06
CA VAL A 81 -9.03 -9.10 -3.47
C VAL A 81 -8.67 -10.56 -3.09
N LYS A 82 -9.10 -11.03 -1.91
CA LYS A 82 -8.75 -12.39 -1.44
C LYS A 82 -9.48 -13.50 -2.17
N ARG A 83 -10.68 -13.22 -2.71
CA ARG A 83 -11.55 -14.24 -3.29
C ARG A 83 -11.57 -14.21 -4.81
N ASP A 84 -10.94 -13.22 -5.44
CA ASP A 84 -10.77 -13.16 -6.88
C ASP A 84 -9.67 -14.13 -7.35
N LEU A 85 -10.09 -15.34 -7.72
CA LEU A 85 -9.18 -16.39 -8.21
C LEU A 85 -8.51 -16.02 -9.53
N ASP A 86 -9.14 -15.18 -10.36
CA ASP A 86 -8.55 -14.76 -11.62
C ASP A 86 -7.44 -13.75 -11.37
N LEU A 87 -7.64 -12.82 -10.43
CA LEU A 87 -6.61 -11.90 -9.95
C LEU A 87 -5.39 -12.64 -9.39
N ILE A 88 -5.62 -13.66 -8.53
CA ILE A 88 -4.54 -14.47 -7.96
C ILE A 88 -3.71 -15.14 -9.07
N ARG A 89 -4.36 -15.76 -10.06
CA ARG A 89 -3.67 -16.38 -11.19
C ARG A 89 -2.89 -15.38 -12.04
N GLN A 90 -3.45 -14.20 -12.27
CA GLN A 90 -2.76 -13.13 -13.01
C GLN A 90 -1.52 -12.66 -12.26
N MET A 91 -1.58 -12.57 -10.93
CA MET A 91 -0.44 -12.21 -10.08
C MET A 91 0.64 -13.27 -10.08
N ASP A 92 0.30 -14.56 -10.00
CA ASP A 92 1.28 -15.65 -10.12
C ASP A 92 1.99 -15.65 -11.48
N ALA A 93 1.24 -15.38 -12.56
CA ALA A 93 1.79 -15.28 -13.91
C ALA A 93 2.72 -14.06 -14.07
N LEU A 94 2.43 -12.95 -13.38
CA LEU A 94 3.30 -11.77 -13.34
C LEU A 94 4.58 -12.03 -12.55
N ALA A 95 4.47 -12.67 -11.39
CA ALA A 95 5.63 -13.03 -10.57
C ALA A 95 6.59 -14.00 -11.28
N SER A 96 6.06 -14.88 -12.14
CA SER A 96 6.86 -15.83 -12.93
C SER A 96 7.60 -15.21 -14.12
N ARG A 97 7.37 -13.92 -14.42
CA ARG A 97 7.98 -13.19 -15.55
C ARG A 97 9.14 -12.28 -15.14
N CYS A 98 9.36 -12.10 -13.84
CA CYS A 98 10.47 -11.36 -13.26
C CYS A 98 11.64 -12.30 -12.96
#